data_AF-A0A919TAY4-F1
#
_entry.id   AF-A0A919TAY4-F1
#
_cell.length_a   1.000
_cell.length_b   1.000
_cell.length_c   1.000
_cell.angle_alpha   90.00
_cell.angle_beta   90.00
_cell.angle_gamma   90.00
#
_symmetry.space_group_name_H-M   'P 1'
#
loop_
_entity.id
_entity.type
_entity.pdbx_description
1 polymer ?
#
loop_
_entity_poly.entity_id
_entity_poly.type
_entity_poly.pdbx_seq_one_letter_code
_entity_poly.pdbx_strand_id
1 'polypeptide(L)'
;MWAQAKSGPLPHPITAAGTAPVHDPVPGELYFWPTTDVLAVYYADLGQAVPDPGLIRLGAIDTGLDDLAHAGRRVTVRIDIEGVQ
;
A
#
# COMPACT_ATOMS: atom_id res chain seq x y z
N MET A 1 -0.44 17.20 8.27
CA MET A 1 -0.09 15.93 8.93
C MET A 1 -0.30 14.83 7.89
N TRP A 2 0.77 14.18 7.44
CA TRP A 2 0.69 13.14 6.39
C TRP A 2 0.20 11.82 6.99
N ALA A 3 -1.10 11.75 7.26
CA ALA A 3 -1.79 10.62 7.87
C ALA A 3 -2.77 10.01 6.88
N GLN A 4 -2.37 9.81 5.61
CA GLN A 4 -3.22 9.23 4.57
C GLN A 4 -2.96 7.74 4.33
N ALA A 5 -1.87 7.22 4.89
CA ALA A 5 -1.47 5.83 4.73
C ALA A 5 -0.84 5.24 6.00
N LYS A 6 -0.88 3.91 6.11
CA LYS A 6 0.05 3.13 6.92
C LYS A 6 1.07 2.54 5.97
N SER A 7 2.35 2.66 6.29
CA SER A 7 3.41 2.10 5.45
C SER A 7 4.52 1.47 6.29
N GLY A 8 5.25 0.55 5.65
CA GLY A 8 6.38 -0.14 6.28
C GLY A 8 7.18 -0.95 5.28
N PRO A 9 8.43 -1.29 5.62
CA PRO A 9 9.28 -2.11 4.76
C PRO A 9 8.74 -3.53 4.68
N LEU A 10 8.87 -4.15 3.51
CA LEU A 10 8.69 -5.59 3.38
C LEU A 10 9.84 -6.34 4.05
N PRO A 11 9.58 -7.51 4.65
CA PRO A 11 10.64 -8.35 5.22
C PRO A 11 11.54 -8.97 4.14
N HIS A 12 11.03 -9.12 2.92
CA HIS A 12 11.77 -9.62 1.76
C HIS A 12 11.37 -8.83 0.52
N PRO A 13 12.31 -8.52 -0.40
CA PRO A 13 12.00 -7.86 -1.66
C PRO A 13 11.05 -8.69 -2.52
N ILE A 14 10.21 -8.01 -3.31
CA ILE A 14 9.33 -8.63 -4.30
C ILE A 14 9.60 -8.03 -5.68
N THR A 15 9.34 -8.81 -6.74
CA THR A 15 9.46 -8.32 -8.12
C THR A 15 8.11 -7.84 -8.63
N ALA A 16 8.07 -6.64 -9.19
CA ALA A 16 6.86 -6.04 -9.77
C ALA A 16 6.98 -5.74 -11.27
N ALA A 17 7.96 -6.35 -11.96
CA ALA A 17 8.19 -6.14 -13.38
C ALA A 17 6.93 -6.44 -14.21
N GLY A 18 6.65 -5.61 -15.21
CA GLY A 18 5.51 -5.78 -16.12
C GLY A 18 4.16 -5.27 -15.59
N THR A 19 4.12 -4.70 -14.38
CA THR A 19 2.90 -4.06 -13.85
C THR A 19 2.91 -2.57 -14.13
N ALA A 20 1.77 -2.01 -14.54
CA ALA A 20 1.65 -0.58 -14.81
C ALA A 20 1.77 0.23 -13.51
N PRO A 21 2.55 1.33 -13.49
CA PRO A 21 2.65 2.19 -12.33
C PRO A 21 1.37 3.01 -12.12
N VAL A 22 1.06 3.26 -10.86
CA VAL A 22 -0.05 4.09 -10.38
C VAL A 22 0.51 5.38 -9.80
N HIS A 23 -0.02 6.50 -10.28
CA HIS A 23 0.35 7.85 -9.83
C HIS A 23 -0.73 8.50 -8.96
N ASP A 24 -1.94 7.94 -8.92
CA ASP A 24 -3.06 8.47 -8.13
C ASP A 24 -3.63 7.33 -7.26
N PRO A 25 -3.03 7.07 -6.09
CA PRO A 25 -3.46 5.98 -5.24
C PRO A 25 -4.79 6.30 -4.58
N VAL A 26 -5.70 5.33 -4.58
CA VAL A 26 -7.04 5.49 -4.00
C VAL A 26 -7.13 4.91 -2.59
N PRO A 27 -7.99 5.47 -1.72
CA PRO A 27 -8.28 4.87 -0.41
C PRO A 27 -8.80 3.43 -0.54
N GLY A 28 -8.38 2.56 0.36
CA GLY A 28 -8.79 1.16 0.40
C GLY A 28 -7.93 0.23 -0.43
N GLU A 29 -6.82 0.71 -0.99
CA GLU A 29 -5.92 -0.11 -1.81
C GLU A 29 -4.54 -0.32 -1.19
N LEU A 30 -3.93 -1.44 -1.59
CA LEU A 30 -2.62 -1.88 -1.19
C LEU A 30 -1.62 -1.59 -2.31
N TYR A 31 -0.55 -0.87 -1.97
CA TYR A 31 0.49 -0.47 -2.92
C TYR A 31 1.88 -0.89 -2.45
N PHE A 32 2.75 -1.08 -3.43
CA PHE A 32 4.17 -1.33 -3.26
C PHE A 32 4.99 -0.24 -3.93
N TRP A 33 6.04 0.22 -3.27
CA TRP A 33 7.00 1.19 -3.78
C TRP A 33 8.31 0.49 -4.18
N PRO A 34 8.55 0.24 -5.48
CA PRO A 34 9.66 -0.62 -5.92
C PRO A 34 11.05 -0.09 -5.59
N THR A 35 11.21 1.22 -5.45
CA THR A 35 12.52 1.85 -5.19
C THR A 35 12.95 1.76 -3.74
N THR A 36 12.02 1.49 -2.81
CA THR A 36 12.27 1.52 -1.36
C THR A 36 11.83 0.25 -0.63
N ASP A 37 11.30 -0.74 -1.36
CA ASP A 37 10.72 -1.96 -0.80
C ASP A 37 9.65 -1.71 0.29
N VAL A 38 8.88 -0.63 0.14
CA VAL A 38 7.84 -0.22 1.09
C VAL A 38 6.47 -0.62 0.61
N LEU A 39 5.69 -1.21 1.52
CA LEU A 39 4.26 -1.43 1.38
C LEU A 39 3.50 -0.23 1.95
N ALA A 40 2.40 0.17 1.31
CA ALA A 40 1.51 1.21 1.81
C ALA A 40 0.04 0.80 1.65
N VAL A 41 -0.76 1.01 2.69
CA VAL A 41 -2.23 0.99 2.62
C VAL A 41 -2.72 2.40 2.78
N TYR A 42 -3.37 2.95 1.74
CA TYR A 42 -3.98 4.27 1.81
C TYR A 42 -5.38 4.14 2.38
N TYR A 43 -5.66 4.91 3.43
CA TYR A 43 -6.99 4.98 4.07
C TYR A 43 -7.63 6.37 3.91
N ALA A 44 -6.94 7.31 3.25
CA ALA A 44 -7.48 8.57 2.82
C ALA A 44 -6.80 9.01 1.53
N ASP A 45 -7.44 9.93 0.81
CA ASP A 45 -6.93 10.47 -0.45
C ASP A 45 -5.63 11.25 -0.21
N LEU A 46 -4.61 10.99 -1.03
CA LEU A 46 -3.29 11.61 -0.90
C LEU A 46 -3.34 13.11 -1.23
N GLY A 47 -4.31 13.55 -2.05
CA GLY A 47 -4.52 14.92 -2.50
C GLY A 47 -3.45 15.41 -3.48
N GLN A 48 -2.54 14.53 -3.91
CA GLN A 48 -1.44 14.81 -4.84
C GLN A 48 -1.05 13.54 -5.57
N ALA A 49 -0.56 13.71 -6.80
CA ALA A 49 -0.02 12.61 -7.59
C ALA A 49 1.35 12.16 -7.03
N VAL A 50 1.59 10.85 -7.08
CA VAL A 50 2.89 10.24 -6.81
C VAL A 50 3.81 10.47 -8.02
N PRO A 51 5.05 10.94 -7.83
CA PRO A 51 6.00 11.13 -8.92
C PRO A 51 6.47 9.80 -9.51
N ASP A 52 7.14 9.85 -10.66
CA ASP A 52 7.84 8.70 -11.23
C ASP A 52 8.80 8.06 -10.21
N PRO A 53 8.90 6.71 -10.18
CA PRO A 53 8.31 5.75 -11.12
C PRO A 53 6.87 5.32 -10.81
N GLY A 54 6.19 5.96 -9.85
CA GLY A 54 4.86 5.55 -9.38
C GLY A 54 4.88 4.34 -8.44
N LEU A 55 3.68 3.92 -8.03
CA LEU A 55 3.43 2.77 -7.15
C LEU A 55 2.94 1.57 -7.95
N ILE A 56 3.07 0.38 -7.38
CA ILE A 56 2.48 -0.83 -7.92
C ILE A 56 1.28 -1.22 -7.07
N ARG A 57 0.09 -1.27 -7.67
CA ARG A 57 -1.11 -1.76 -6.99
C ARG A 57 -1.02 -3.28 -6.83
N LEU A 58 -1.07 -3.75 -5.60
CA LEU A 58 -1.05 -5.17 -5.26
C LEU A 58 -2.45 -5.75 -5.04
N GLY A 59 -3.41 -4.93 -4.61
CA GLY A 59 -4.76 -5.39 -4.32
C GLY A 59 -5.63 -4.34 -3.64
N ALA A 60 -6.78 -4.79 -3.15
CA ALA A 60 -7.73 -3.98 -2.40
C ALA A 60 -7.93 -4.56 -0.99
N ILE A 61 -8.27 -3.68 -0.06
CA ILE A 61 -8.67 -4.02 1.30
C ILE A 61 -10.18 -4.27 1.28
N ASP A 62 -10.59 -5.51 1.54
CA ASP A 62 -12.00 -5.90 1.54
C ASP A 62 -12.72 -5.47 2.83
N THR A 63 -12.03 -5.50 3.96
CA THR A 63 -12.60 -5.17 5.28
C THR A 63 -11.58 -4.49 6.20
N GLY A 64 -12.05 -3.75 7.22
CA GLY A 64 -11.19 -3.21 8.29
C GLY A 64 -10.38 -1.95 7.94
N LEU A 65 -10.72 -1.24 6.86
CA LEU A 65 -10.03 0.00 6.48
C LEU A 65 -10.18 1.09 7.54
N ASP A 66 -11.39 1.25 8.09
CA ASP A 66 -11.66 2.25 9.14
C ASP A 66 -10.89 1.93 10.42
N ASP A 67 -10.79 0.66 10.80
CA ASP A 67 -10.02 0.23 11.96
C ASP A 67 -8.53 0.59 11.78
N LEU A 68 -8.00 0.38 10.58
CA LEU A 68 -6.63 0.76 10.24
C LEU A 68 -6.41 2.28 10.30
N ALA A 69 -7.39 3.07 9.84
CA ALA A 69 -7.35 4.53 9.88
C ALA A 69 -7.32 5.06 11.33
N HIS A 70 -8.10 4.45 12.21
CA HIS A 70 -8.17 4.81 13.63
C HIS A 70 -7.05 4.19 14.48
N ALA A 71 -6.35 3.19 13.95
CA ALA A 71 -5.21 2.61 14.63
C ALA A 71 -4.12 3.67 14.87
N GLY A 72 -3.42 3.53 15.99
CA GLY A 72 -2.35 4.45 16.39
C GLY A 72 -1.19 4.52 15.38
N ARG A 73 -0.10 5.16 15.79
CA ARG A 73 1.07 5.39 14.91
C ARG A 73 1.77 4.10 14.45
N ARG A 74 1.56 2.99 15.14
CA ARG A 74 2.21 1.70 14.87
C ARG A 74 1.16 0.60 14.88
N VAL A 75 1.21 -0.23 13.84
CA VAL A 75 0.42 -1.45 13.70
C VAL A 75 1.35 -2.57 13.26
N THR A 76 1.00 -3.80 13.61
CA THR A 76 1.63 -5.00 13.05
C THR A 76 0.68 -5.56 12.01
N VAL A 77 1.19 -5.77 10.80
CA VAL A 77 0.42 -6.37 9.69
C VAL A 77 1.00 -7.74 9.39
N ARG A 78 0.12 -8.71 9.16
CA ARG A 78 0.45 -10.02 8.58
C ARG A 78 -0.23 -10.09 7.22
N ILE A 79 0.52 -10.50 6.20
CA ILE A 79 0.02 -10.71 4.85
C ILE A 79 0.21 -12.19 4.54
N ASP A 80 -0.90 -12.88 4.28
CA ASP A 80 -0.90 -14.28 3.85
C ASP A 80 -1.21 -14.30 2.34
N ILE A 81 -0.47 -15.13 1.60
CA ILE A 81 -0.73 -15.34 0.17
C ILE A 81 -1.44 -16.68 0.06
N GLU A 82 -2.70 -16.63 -0.37
CA GLU A 82 -3.44 -17.84 -0.71
C GLU A 82 -3.16 -18.19 -2.17
N GLY A 83 -2.78 -19.45 -2.42
CA GLY A 83 -2.60 -19.94 -3.78
C GLY A 83 -3.93 -19.86 -4.52
N VAL A 84 -3.92 -19.27 -5.72
CA VAL A 84 -5.04 -19.40 -6.64
C VAL A 84 -5.08 -20.86 -7.10
N GLN A 85 -6.14 -21.59 -6.73
CA GLN A 85 -6.41 -22.96 -7.19
C GLN A 85 -6.74 -22.97 -8.69
#